data_AF-A0A6J4KZT9-F1
#
_entry.id   AF-A0A6J4KZT9-F1
#
_cell.length_a   1.000
_cell.length_b   1.000
_cell.length_c   1.000
_cell.angle_alpha   90.00
_cell.angle_beta   90.00
_cell.angle_gamma   90.00
#
_symmetry.space_group_name_H-M   'P 1'
#
loop_
_entity.id
_entity.type
_entity.pdbx_description
1 polymer ?
#
loop_
_entity_poly.entity_id
_entity_poly.type
_entity_poly.pdbx_seq_one_letter_code
_entity_poly.pdbx_strand_id
1 'polypeptide(L)'
;MTQITRRSLLAGAAALAAVRPAAASDVDVAIVGAGAAGLAAAKVFLRAGRSVAVLEARSRIGGRVFTDRSLGLPFEAGAQYIHWAERNPWKRIATEMQAELADEAGGAPPLVFRNGAPIPDEERLRRRGSFSLVWRLINADQGLDRSFAEAIGPAPVELSDAAAGITLFSLGEDPERVSVADYQQL
;
A
#
# COMPACT_ATOMS: atom_id res chain seq x y z
N MET A 1 -26.13 8.55 48.96
CA MET A 1 -26.62 7.44 48.10
C MET A 1 -27.82 7.96 47.33
N THR A 2 -27.69 8.16 46.01
CA THR A 2 -28.73 8.75 45.17
C THR A 2 -29.87 7.74 44.99
N GLN A 3 -31.08 8.06 45.44
CA GLN A 3 -32.21 7.15 45.34
C GLN A 3 -32.73 7.06 43.90
N ILE A 4 -32.76 5.84 43.38
CA ILE A 4 -33.38 5.53 42.09
C ILE A 4 -34.89 5.62 42.26
N THR A 5 -35.53 6.55 41.56
CA THR A 5 -36.98 6.72 41.57
C THR A 5 -37.62 6.16 40.29
N ARG A 6 -38.92 5.85 40.32
CA ARG A 6 -39.69 5.46 39.12
C ARG A 6 -39.54 6.49 37.98
N ARG A 7 -39.42 7.77 38.33
CA ARG A 7 -39.26 8.87 37.37
C ARG A 7 -37.89 8.86 36.70
N SER A 8 -36.81 8.57 37.44
CA SER A 8 -35.47 8.40 36.85
C SER A 8 -35.35 7.11 36.02
N LEU A 9 -36.07 6.05 36.39
CA LEU A 9 -36.16 4.81 35.60
C LEU A 9 -36.90 5.03 34.27
N LEU A 10 -38.05 5.71 34.30
CA LEU A 10 -38.83 6.04 33.10
C LEU A 10 -38.10 7.02 32.17
N ALA A 11 -37.42 8.03 32.73
CA ALA A 11 -36.60 8.95 31.95
C ALA A 11 -35.40 8.24 31.28
N GLY A 12 -34.76 7.32 31.98
CA GLY A 12 -33.69 6.48 31.42
C GLY A 12 -34.17 5.52 30.33
N ALA A 13 -35.34 4.89 30.51
CA ALA A 13 -35.95 4.00 29.52
C ALA A 13 -36.41 4.75 28.25
N ALA A 14 -36.94 5.96 28.40
CA ALA A 14 -37.31 6.82 27.26
C ALA A 14 -36.07 7.27 26.46
N ALA A 15 -34.94 7.56 27.15
CA ALA A 15 -33.69 7.88 26.49
C ALA A 15 -33.09 6.68 25.72
N LEU A 16 -33.22 5.46 26.25
CA LEU A 16 -32.84 4.22 25.55
C LEU A 16 -33.74 3.93 24.34
N ALA A 17 -35.04 4.24 24.42
CA ALA A 17 -35.97 4.10 23.28
C ALA A 17 -35.76 5.15 22.17
N ALA A 18 -35.12 6.28 22.48
CA ALA A 18 -34.76 7.32 21.52
C ALA A 18 -33.46 7.00 20.75
N VAL A 19 -32.63 6.09 21.26
CA VAL A 19 -31.51 5.51 20.50
C VAL A 19 -32.09 4.45 19.59
N ARG A 20 -32.68 4.88 18.47
CA ARG A 20 -32.82 3.97 17.33
C ARG A 20 -31.40 3.59 16.94
N PRO A 21 -31.03 2.29 16.88
CA PRO A 21 -29.89 1.94 16.03
C PRO A 21 -30.20 2.57 14.68
N ALA A 22 -29.25 3.31 14.10
CA ALA A 22 -29.42 3.81 12.74
C ALA A 22 -29.89 2.61 11.93
N ALA A 23 -31.16 2.61 11.50
CA ALA A 23 -31.71 1.51 10.75
C ALA A 23 -30.75 1.33 9.57
N ALA A 24 -30.23 0.12 9.39
CA ALA A 24 -29.42 -0.18 8.23
C ALA A 24 -30.21 0.32 7.01
N SER A 25 -29.77 1.40 6.40
CA SER A 25 -30.42 1.95 5.22
C SER A 25 -30.32 0.87 4.16
N ASP A 26 -31.43 0.52 3.52
CA ASP A 26 -31.36 -0.32 2.32
C ASP A 26 -30.45 0.39 1.32
N VAL A 27 -29.29 -0.21 1.08
CA VAL A 27 -28.33 0.20 0.06
C VAL A 27 -28.12 -0.95 -0.90
N ASP A 28 -27.91 -0.63 -2.17
CA ASP A 28 -27.60 -1.63 -3.19
C ASP A 28 -26.24 -2.29 -2.93
N VAL A 29 -25.28 -1.53 -2.37
CA VAL A 29 -23.92 -2.00 -2.14
C VAL A 29 -23.38 -1.51 -0.79
N ALA A 30 -22.91 -2.45 0.03
CA ALA A 30 -22.09 -2.16 1.20
C ALA A 30 -20.61 -2.44 0.91
N ILE A 31 -19.74 -1.47 1.17
CA ILE A 31 -18.29 -1.56 0.98
C ILE A 31 -17.62 -1.52 2.35
N VAL A 32 -16.82 -2.52 2.66
CA VAL A 32 -16.05 -2.58 3.91
C VAL A 32 -14.64 -2.02 3.68
N GLY A 33 -14.36 -0.87 4.29
CA GLY A 33 -13.09 -0.15 4.23
C GLY A 33 -13.12 1.07 3.31
N ALA A 34 -12.82 2.25 3.86
CA ALA A 34 -12.67 3.52 3.13
C ALA A 34 -11.21 3.80 2.72
N GLY A 35 -10.50 2.74 2.30
CA GLY A 35 -9.20 2.86 1.65
C GLY A 35 -9.31 3.20 0.17
N ALA A 36 -8.17 3.36 -0.51
CA ALA A 36 -8.14 3.69 -1.94
C ALA A 36 -9.01 2.77 -2.81
N ALA A 37 -8.94 1.44 -2.59
CA ALA A 37 -9.74 0.46 -3.31
C ALA A 37 -11.25 0.61 -3.04
N GLY A 38 -11.66 0.77 -1.78
CA GLY A 38 -13.06 0.92 -1.41
C GLY A 38 -13.67 2.23 -1.93
N LEU A 39 -12.93 3.33 -1.87
CA LEU A 39 -13.36 4.62 -2.42
C LEU A 39 -13.45 4.58 -3.96
N ALA A 40 -12.52 3.88 -4.62
CA ALA A 40 -12.60 3.66 -6.07
C ALA A 40 -13.84 2.84 -6.45
N ALA A 41 -14.13 1.75 -5.72
CA ALA A 41 -15.33 0.94 -5.92
C ALA A 41 -16.61 1.76 -5.68
N ALA A 42 -16.67 2.57 -4.61
CA ALA A 42 -17.79 3.46 -4.34
C ALA A 42 -18.03 4.42 -5.52
N LYS A 43 -16.97 5.03 -6.06
CA LYS A 43 -17.06 5.92 -7.23
C LYS A 43 -17.64 5.22 -8.46
N VAL A 44 -17.30 3.95 -8.69
CA VAL A 44 -17.84 3.14 -9.79
C VAL A 44 -19.33 2.87 -9.59
N PHE A 45 -19.76 2.40 -8.42
CA PHE A 45 -21.17 2.10 -8.16
C PHE A 45 -22.07 3.33 -8.13
N LEU A 46 -21.59 4.44 -7.58
CA LEU A 46 -22.31 5.71 -7.62
C LEU A 46 -22.53 6.19 -9.05
N ARG A 47 -21.52 6.05 -9.94
CA ARG A 47 -21.66 6.37 -11.37
C ARG A 47 -22.65 5.45 -12.09
N ALA A 48 -22.84 4.23 -11.59
CA ALA A 48 -23.85 3.29 -12.09
C ALA A 48 -25.26 3.54 -11.51
N GLY A 49 -25.46 4.63 -10.75
CA GLY A 49 -26.75 4.99 -10.17
C GLY A 49 -27.17 4.11 -8.98
N ARG A 50 -26.22 3.43 -8.32
CA ARG A 50 -26.47 2.58 -7.16
C ARG A 50 -26.29 3.35 -5.86
N SER A 51 -27.10 3.03 -4.86
CA SER A 51 -26.92 3.49 -3.48
C SER A 51 -25.79 2.69 -2.80
N VAL A 52 -24.89 3.39 -2.10
CA VAL A 52 -23.67 2.80 -1.52
C VAL A 52 -23.50 3.24 -0.07
N ALA A 53 -23.21 2.28 0.82
CA ALA A 53 -22.68 2.55 2.16
C ALA A 53 -21.21 2.11 2.24
N VAL A 54 -20.33 2.99 2.74
CA VAL A 54 -18.92 2.65 3.01
C VAL A 54 -18.72 2.57 4.52
N LEU A 55 -18.29 1.42 5.01
CA LEU A 55 -18.07 1.14 6.43
C LEU A 55 -16.58 1.16 6.73
N GLU A 56 -16.12 2.15 7.47
CA GLU A 56 -14.72 2.28 7.87
C GLU A 56 -14.58 2.09 9.38
N ALA A 57 -13.63 1.25 9.78
CA ALA A 57 -13.40 0.94 11.19
C ALA A 57 -12.65 2.06 11.92
N ARG A 58 -11.85 2.85 11.19
CA ARG A 58 -11.05 3.95 11.72
C ARG A 58 -11.87 5.24 11.78
N SER A 59 -11.40 6.19 12.58
CA SER A 59 -11.92 7.57 12.61
C SER A 59 -11.49 8.42 11.40
N ARG A 60 -10.94 7.80 10.35
CA ARG A 60 -10.44 8.46 9.15
C ARG A 60 -10.55 7.54 7.94
N ILE A 61 -10.70 8.16 6.77
CA ILE A 61 -10.58 7.48 5.48
C ILE A 61 -9.11 7.34 5.05
N GLY A 62 -8.88 6.77 3.87
CA GLY A 62 -7.56 6.61 3.24
C GLY A 62 -6.91 5.25 3.48
N GLY A 63 -7.33 4.52 4.52
CA GLY A 63 -6.79 3.20 4.83
C GLY A 63 -5.28 3.26 5.12
N ARG A 64 -4.48 2.60 4.28
CA ARG A 64 -3.00 2.61 4.35
C ARG A 64 -2.36 3.89 3.83
N VAL A 65 -3.11 4.76 3.16
CA VAL A 65 -2.66 6.13 2.84
C VAL A 65 -2.96 7.00 4.05
N PHE A 66 -1.92 7.62 4.63
CA PHE A 66 -2.06 8.37 5.88
C PHE A 66 -0.99 9.45 6.01
N THR A 67 -1.42 10.69 5.92
CA THR A 67 -0.64 11.87 6.28
C THR A 67 -0.77 12.16 7.76
N ASP A 68 0.31 11.99 8.51
CA ASP A 68 0.42 12.40 9.91
C ASP A 68 0.84 13.88 9.97
N ARG A 69 0.25 14.65 10.89
CA ARG A 69 0.51 16.08 11.08
C ARG A 69 0.87 16.43 12.54
N SER A 70 1.09 15.42 13.37
CA SER A 70 1.33 15.58 14.82
C SER A 70 2.63 16.33 15.13
N LEU A 71 3.60 16.35 14.21
CA LEU A 71 4.90 17.00 14.35
C LEU A 71 4.94 18.43 13.80
N GLY A 72 3.80 19.03 13.45
CA GLY A 72 3.69 20.39 12.91
C GLY A 72 3.95 20.50 11.40
N LEU A 73 4.73 19.60 10.82
CA LEU A 73 4.84 19.40 9.36
C LEU A 73 4.15 18.08 8.97
N PRO A 74 3.45 18.05 7.82
CA PRO A 74 2.87 16.81 7.31
C PRO A 74 3.97 15.84 6.90
N PHE A 75 3.83 14.57 7.28
CA PHE A 75 4.63 13.47 6.75
C PHE A 75 3.73 12.29 6.40
N GLU A 76 4.08 11.56 5.34
CA GLU A 76 3.34 10.36 4.96
C GLU A 76 3.81 9.17 5.82
N ALA A 77 2.94 8.73 6.72
CA ALA A 77 3.11 7.50 7.50
C ALA A 77 2.53 6.27 6.76
N GLY A 78 2.30 6.41 5.46
CA GLY A 78 1.68 5.43 4.58
C GLY A 78 2.27 5.48 3.18
N ALA A 79 1.42 5.51 2.16
CA ALA A 79 1.87 5.62 0.78
C ALA A 79 2.43 7.03 0.49
N GLN A 80 3.68 7.08 0.02
CA GLN A 80 4.39 8.34 -0.27
C GLN A 80 4.85 8.48 -1.73
N TYR A 81 4.84 7.40 -2.52
CA TYR A 81 5.50 7.35 -3.82
C TYR A 81 4.60 6.73 -4.89
N ILE A 82 4.61 7.31 -6.10
CA ILE A 82 3.97 6.74 -7.28
C ILE A 82 5.05 6.06 -8.12
N HIS A 83 5.22 4.76 -7.92
CA HIS A 83 6.19 3.97 -8.68
C HIS A 83 5.78 3.89 -10.16
N TRP A 84 6.77 3.99 -11.06
CA TRP A 84 6.59 3.93 -12.53
C TRP A 84 5.46 4.84 -13.03
N ALA A 85 5.57 6.12 -12.67
CA ALA A 85 4.53 7.12 -12.84
C ALA A 85 4.08 7.29 -14.31
N GLU A 86 4.93 6.98 -15.28
CA GLU A 86 4.63 6.99 -16.72
C GLU A 86 3.50 6.04 -17.14
N ARG A 87 3.31 4.93 -16.41
CA ARG A 87 2.23 3.95 -16.67
C ARG A 87 1.24 3.80 -15.51
N ASN A 88 1.55 4.37 -14.36
CA ASN A 88 0.73 4.24 -13.16
C ASN A 88 -0.53 5.15 -13.23
N PRO A 89 -1.76 4.59 -13.09
CA PRO A 89 -2.99 5.38 -13.14
C PRO A 89 -3.08 6.46 -12.05
N TRP A 90 -2.33 6.32 -10.94
CA TRP A 90 -2.28 7.33 -9.89
C TRP A 90 -1.68 8.65 -10.33
N LYS A 91 -0.77 8.67 -11.32
CA LYS A 91 -0.22 9.93 -11.86
C LYS A 91 -1.33 10.80 -12.43
N ARG A 92 -2.19 10.22 -13.27
CA ARG A 92 -3.35 10.92 -13.85
C ARG A 92 -4.32 11.39 -12.76
N ILE A 93 -4.62 10.54 -11.77
CA ILE A 93 -5.52 10.90 -10.67
C ILE A 93 -4.95 12.08 -9.87
N ALA A 94 -3.64 12.07 -9.57
CA ALA A 94 -2.98 13.15 -8.86
C ALA A 94 -3.04 14.47 -9.65
N THR A 95 -2.80 14.43 -10.97
CA THR A 95 -2.96 15.60 -11.84
C THR A 95 -4.39 16.13 -11.87
N GLU A 96 -5.40 15.26 -11.99
CA GLU A 96 -6.82 15.64 -11.95
C GLU A 96 -7.21 16.28 -10.61
N MET A 97 -6.58 15.85 -9.51
CA MET A 97 -6.76 16.41 -8.17
C MET A 97 -5.91 17.66 -7.93
N GLN A 98 -5.12 18.10 -8.92
CA GLN A 98 -4.16 19.21 -8.80
C GLN A 98 -3.20 19.04 -7.63
N ALA A 99 -2.82 17.79 -7.33
CA ALA A 99 -1.82 17.47 -6.32
C ALA A 99 -0.43 17.88 -6.82
N GLU A 100 0.39 18.43 -5.91
CA GLU A 100 1.79 18.72 -6.20
C GLU A 100 2.55 17.39 -6.35
N LEU A 101 3.29 17.26 -7.45
CA LEU A 101 4.14 16.12 -7.74
C LEU A 101 5.57 16.61 -7.93
N ALA A 102 6.51 15.96 -7.27
CA ALA A 102 7.93 16.14 -7.50
C ALA A 102 8.50 14.83 -8.07
N ASP A 103 9.22 14.94 -9.18
CA ASP A 103 10.02 13.82 -9.66
C ASP A 103 11.21 13.62 -8.73
N GLU A 104 11.53 12.36 -8.43
CA GLU A 104 12.74 12.06 -7.66
C GLU A 104 13.97 12.35 -8.51
N ALA A 105 14.73 13.37 -8.12
CA ALA A 105 16.02 13.64 -8.73
C ALA A 105 16.95 12.44 -8.49
N GLY A 106 17.64 11.98 -9.54
CA GLY A 106 18.61 10.89 -9.44
C GLY A 106 19.61 11.14 -8.31
N GLY A 107 19.50 10.35 -7.24
CA GLY A 107 20.33 10.50 -6.04
C GLY A 107 21.75 10.00 -6.24
N ALA A 108 22.64 10.40 -5.34
CA ALA A 108 23.92 9.73 -5.17
C ALA A 108 23.69 8.22 -4.92
N PRO A 109 24.63 7.34 -5.32
CA PRO A 109 24.52 5.92 -5.01
C PRO A 109 24.27 5.71 -3.51
N PRO A 110 23.43 4.74 -3.12
CA PRO A 110 23.15 4.49 -1.72
C PRO A 110 24.45 4.20 -0.97
N LEU A 111 24.65 4.90 0.14
CA LEU A 111 25.73 4.60 1.08
C LEU A 111 25.31 3.41 1.93
N VAL A 112 26.06 2.31 1.83
CA VAL A 112 25.75 1.08 2.56
C VAL A 112 26.76 0.92 3.69
N PHE A 113 26.25 0.72 4.89
CA PHE A 113 27.06 0.51 6.09
C PHE A 113 26.85 -0.90 6.62
N ARG A 114 27.92 -1.51 7.16
CA ARG A 114 27.88 -2.76 7.90
C ARG A 114 28.62 -2.55 9.21
N ASN A 115 27.96 -2.84 10.33
CA ASN A 115 28.54 -2.70 11.67
C ASN A 115 29.11 -1.29 11.93
N GLY A 116 28.39 -0.25 11.46
CA GLY A 116 28.79 1.15 11.63
C GLY A 116 29.88 1.66 10.68
N ALA A 117 30.46 0.81 9.83
CA ALA A 117 31.47 1.21 8.85
C ALA A 117 30.89 1.17 7.42
N PRO A 118 31.28 2.11 6.53
CA PRO A 118 30.89 2.01 5.13
C PRO A 118 31.50 0.75 4.50
N ILE A 119 30.73 0.05 3.68
CA ILE A 119 31.27 -1.09 2.93
C ILE A 119 32.22 -0.60 1.83
N PRO A 120 33.27 -1.36 1.48
CA PRO A 120 34.17 -1.00 0.37
C PRO A 120 33.43 -0.88 -0.96
N ASP A 121 33.86 0.06 -1.81
CA ASP A 121 33.26 0.29 -3.12
C ASP A 121 33.29 -0.95 -4.01
N GLU A 122 34.35 -1.74 -3.95
CA GLU A 122 34.46 -3.01 -4.68
C GLU A 122 33.33 -3.98 -4.30
N GLU A 123 33.07 -4.15 -3.00
CA GLU A 123 31.96 -5.00 -2.53
C GLU A 123 30.61 -4.43 -2.97
N ARG A 124 30.43 -3.12 -2.85
CA ARG A 124 29.19 -2.43 -3.27
C ARG A 124 28.92 -2.61 -4.76
N LEU A 125 29.94 -2.43 -5.60
CA LEU A 125 29.86 -2.58 -7.05
C LEU A 125 29.59 -4.04 -7.44
N ARG A 126 30.26 -5.00 -6.80
CA ARG A 126 30.02 -6.43 -7.00
C ARG A 126 28.57 -6.82 -6.70
N ARG A 127 28.03 -6.40 -5.55
CA ARG A 127 26.62 -6.63 -5.18
C ARG A 127 25.66 -6.00 -6.18
N ARG A 128 25.94 -4.76 -6.62
CA ARG A 128 25.12 -4.07 -7.61
C ARG A 128 25.17 -4.77 -8.98
N GLY A 129 26.29 -5.38 -9.34
CA GLY A 129 26.42 -6.22 -10.54
C GLY A 129 25.45 -7.41 -10.52
N SER A 130 25.28 -8.08 -9.37
CA SER A 130 24.30 -9.16 -9.22
C SER A 130 22.87 -8.70 -9.48
N PHE A 131 22.47 -7.51 -8.99
CA PHE A 131 21.16 -6.92 -9.30
C PHE A 131 20.95 -6.77 -10.81
N SER A 132 21.94 -6.23 -11.53
CA SER A 132 21.85 -6.08 -13.00
C SER A 132 21.73 -7.42 -13.72
N LEU A 133 22.35 -8.48 -13.20
CA LEU A 133 22.22 -9.82 -13.76
C LEU A 133 20.83 -10.42 -13.50
N VAL A 134 20.29 -10.31 -12.28
CA VAL A 134 18.90 -10.73 -11.98
C VAL A 134 17.93 -10.05 -12.93
N TRP A 135 18.03 -8.73 -13.11
CA TRP A 135 17.19 -7.98 -14.04
C TRP A 135 17.25 -8.50 -15.48
N ARG A 136 18.45 -8.87 -15.95
CA ARG A 136 18.60 -9.44 -17.29
C ARG A 136 17.90 -10.79 -17.41
N LEU A 137 18.02 -11.65 -16.40
CA LEU A 137 17.43 -12.99 -16.39
C LEU A 137 15.90 -12.92 -16.35
N ILE A 138 15.33 -12.10 -15.47
CA ILE A 138 13.87 -11.96 -15.36
C ILE A 138 13.27 -11.28 -16.60
N ASN A 139 13.97 -10.35 -17.25
CA ASN A 139 13.48 -9.70 -18.47
C ASN A 139 13.62 -10.59 -19.72
N ALA A 140 14.51 -11.59 -19.69
CA ALA A 140 14.60 -12.61 -20.73
C ALA A 140 13.48 -13.65 -20.63
N ASP A 141 12.82 -13.74 -19.48
CA ASP A 141 11.72 -14.68 -19.23
C ASP A 141 10.40 -14.14 -19.79
N GLN A 142 10.22 -14.23 -21.11
CA GLN A 142 9.04 -13.72 -21.78
C GLN A 142 7.88 -14.73 -21.75
N GLY A 143 7.02 -14.61 -20.74
CA GLY A 143 5.66 -15.16 -20.75
C GLY A 143 5.49 -16.56 -20.15
N LEU A 144 6.52 -17.13 -19.54
CA LEU A 144 6.37 -18.27 -18.63
C LEU A 144 6.09 -17.74 -17.23
N ASP A 145 4.99 -18.19 -16.60
CA ASP A 145 4.65 -17.82 -15.23
C ASP A 145 5.56 -18.57 -14.24
N ARG A 146 6.84 -18.15 -14.19
CA ARG A 146 7.86 -18.68 -13.28
C ARG A 146 8.08 -17.71 -12.14
N SER A 147 8.47 -18.28 -11.01
CA SER A 147 8.97 -17.50 -9.88
C SER A 147 10.33 -16.85 -10.19
N PHE A 148 10.69 -15.81 -9.45
CA PHE A 148 12.03 -15.21 -9.51
C PHE A 148 13.12 -16.26 -9.29
N ALA A 149 12.93 -17.17 -8.34
CA ALA A 149 13.87 -18.24 -8.04
C ALA A 149 14.08 -19.19 -9.24
N GLU A 150 13.01 -19.56 -9.94
CA GLU A 150 13.09 -20.40 -11.14
C GLU A 150 13.68 -19.67 -12.34
N ALA A 151 13.44 -18.37 -12.46
CA ALA A 151 13.97 -17.55 -13.55
C ALA A 151 15.49 -17.35 -13.44
N ILE A 152 16.03 -17.19 -12.22
CA ILE A 152 17.48 -17.11 -12.01
C ILE A 152 18.17 -18.49 -12.02
N GLY A 153 17.42 -19.57 -11.77
CA GLY A 153 17.93 -20.94 -11.73
C GLY A 153 18.92 -21.18 -10.58
N PRO A 154 19.68 -22.29 -10.63
CA PRO A 154 20.75 -22.56 -9.68
C PRO A 154 21.81 -21.46 -9.77
N ALA A 155 21.90 -20.63 -8.74
CA ALA A 155 22.72 -19.44 -8.77
C ALA A 155 23.69 -19.36 -7.57
N PRO A 156 24.81 -18.65 -7.71
CA PRO A 156 25.65 -18.30 -6.56
C PRO A 156 24.82 -17.55 -5.51
N VAL A 157 25.19 -17.70 -4.24
CA VAL A 157 24.49 -17.08 -3.11
C VAL A 157 24.27 -15.59 -3.31
N GLU A 158 25.23 -14.88 -3.90
CA GLU A 158 25.10 -13.44 -4.17
C GLU A 158 24.00 -13.09 -5.17
N LEU A 159 23.66 -13.98 -6.11
CA LEU A 159 22.58 -13.75 -7.05
C LEU A 159 21.22 -14.07 -6.41
N SER A 160 21.15 -15.11 -5.59
CA SER A 160 19.99 -15.43 -4.75
C SER A 160 19.69 -14.29 -3.76
N ASP A 161 20.71 -13.75 -3.09
CA ASP A 161 20.60 -12.59 -2.20
C ASP A 161 20.10 -11.35 -2.95
N ALA A 162 20.56 -11.14 -4.19
CA ALA A 162 20.09 -10.03 -5.02
C ALA A 162 18.61 -10.20 -5.40
N ALA A 163 18.18 -11.42 -5.76
CA ALA A 163 16.78 -11.70 -6.06
C ALA A 163 15.89 -11.50 -4.83
N ALA A 164 16.29 -12.02 -3.66
CA ALA A 164 15.59 -11.79 -2.39
C ALA A 164 15.53 -10.30 -2.05
N GLY A 165 16.63 -9.57 -2.24
CA GLY A 165 16.67 -8.13 -2.05
C GLY A 165 15.68 -7.38 -2.94
N ILE A 166 15.47 -7.82 -4.18
CA ILE A 166 14.48 -7.22 -5.10
C ILE A 166 13.06 -7.56 -4.65
N THR A 167 12.74 -8.84 -4.42
CA THR A 167 11.36 -9.27 -4.16
C THR A 167 10.86 -8.85 -2.78
N LEU A 168 11.71 -8.91 -1.76
CA LEU A 168 11.35 -8.47 -0.41
C LEU A 168 11.17 -6.95 -0.35
N PHE A 169 12.00 -6.19 -1.07
CA PHE A 169 11.86 -4.74 -1.13
C PHE A 169 10.60 -4.31 -1.87
N SER A 170 10.30 -4.94 -3.01
CA SER A 170 9.19 -4.52 -3.88
C SER A 170 7.84 -5.07 -3.44
N LEU A 171 7.79 -6.31 -2.94
CA LEU A 171 6.55 -7.05 -2.68
C LEU A 171 6.45 -7.62 -1.27
N GLY A 172 7.54 -7.63 -0.50
CA GLY A 172 7.56 -8.22 0.85
C GLY A 172 7.42 -9.74 0.84
N GLU A 173 7.79 -10.41 -0.26
CA GLU A 173 7.69 -11.85 -0.43
C GLU A 173 9.01 -12.45 -0.96
N ASP A 174 9.20 -13.75 -0.67
CA ASP A 174 10.39 -14.49 -1.07
C ASP A 174 10.41 -14.79 -2.58
N PRO A 175 11.60 -14.92 -3.21
CA PRO A 175 11.74 -15.12 -4.65
C PRO A 175 11.00 -16.32 -5.23
N GLU A 176 10.75 -17.36 -4.44
CA GLU A 176 10.00 -18.55 -4.83
C GLU A 176 8.50 -18.28 -4.98
N ARG A 177 8.00 -17.19 -4.38
CA ARG A 177 6.57 -16.85 -4.32
C ARG A 177 6.19 -15.65 -5.18
N VAL A 178 7.17 -15.02 -5.84
CA VAL A 178 6.95 -13.88 -6.72
C VAL A 178 7.04 -14.32 -8.18
N SER A 179 5.90 -14.26 -8.88
CA SER A 179 5.86 -14.45 -10.34
C SER A 179 6.59 -13.31 -11.05
N VAL A 180 7.46 -13.67 -12.00
CA VAL A 180 8.11 -12.69 -12.89
C VAL A 180 7.07 -11.96 -13.74
N ALA A 181 6.04 -12.66 -14.20
CA ALA A 181 4.99 -12.09 -15.04
C ALA A 181 4.14 -11.06 -14.27
N ASP A 182 3.80 -11.35 -13.01
CA ASP A 182 3.08 -10.38 -12.16
C ASP A 182 3.95 -9.19 -11.79
N TYR A 183 5.23 -9.44 -11.47
CA TYR A 183 6.16 -8.38 -11.13
C TYR A 183 6.37 -7.38 -12.28
N GLN A 184 6.43 -7.85 -13.52
CA GLN A 184 6.56 -6.98 -14.71
C GLN A 184 5.33 -6.08 -14.95
N GLN A 185 4.20 -6.40 -14.32
CA GLN A 185 2.95 -5.61 -14.40
C GLN A 185 2.81 -4.55 -13.30
N LEU A 186 3.71 -4.51 -12.32
CA LEU A 186 3.77 -3.42 -11.32
C LEU A 186 3.98 -2.05 -11.99
#